data_AF-A0A964HI97-F1
#
_entry.id   AF-A0A964HI97-F1
#
_cell.length_a   1.000
_cell.length_b   1.000
_cell.length_c   1.000
_cell.angle_alpha   90.00
_cell.angle_beta   90.00
_cell.angle_gamma   90.00
#
_symmetry.space_group_name_H-M   'P 1'
#
loop_
_entity.id
_entity.type
_entity.pdbx_description
1 polymer ?
#
loop_
_entity_poly.entity_id
_entity_poly.type
_entity_poly.pdbx_seq_one_letter_code
_entity_poly.pdbx_strand_id
1 'polypeptide(L)'
;MMMFAATVVIASAILVVAVSAAAPQQLCVSCHEMRPFRDALATTVHAEANCGDCHLPGIALKLGMARRVLTEMLPASLISSRVNGVTRGVPSTGCRSCHQGLSGGTVENGGIRVRHQTCTSGKRCTDCHGSIAHGQIVRVNRSYTMEGCTSCHRASSAPSGCDTCHGAKTERARLRRGPWQITHGAEWSQTHGLGSLQSCASCHPSDYCVRCHEVELPHAVGFGQTHGDEAKKDISVCDSCHDREALCFGCHLIEMPHPTEFLPEHPTSTDGVTDPECSRCHEVEDCIACHEGHVHPGNAVIHDPGEWQ
;
A
#
# COMPACT_ATOMS: atom_id res chain seq x y z
N MET A 1 37.49 0.30 52.16
CA MET A 1 37.33 1.18 50.98
C MET A 1 36.66 0.46 49.79
N MET A 2 37.14 -0.71 49.35
CA MET A 2 36.56 -1.46 48.21
C MET A 2 35.09 -1.90 48.39
N MET A 3 34.68 -2.35 49.58
CA MET A 3 33.27 -2.70 49.86
C MET A 3 32.34 -1.48 49.77
N PHE A 4 32.81 -0.29 50.16
CA PHE A 4 32.05 0.95 50.09
C PHE A 4 31.89 1.44 48.66
N ALA A 5 32.93 1.27 47.84
CA ALA A 5 32.87 1.56 46.41
C ALA A 5 31.91 0.60 45.68
N ALA A 6 31.94 -0.70 46.02
CA ALA A 6 31.05 -1.70 45.43
C ALA A 6 29.56 -1.47 45.79
N THR A 7 29.25 -1.13 47.04
CA THR A 7 27.87 -0.81 47.45
C THR A 7 27.35 0.47 46.80
N VAL A 8 28.19 1.50 46.65
CA VAL A 8 27.80 2.74 45.95
C VAL A 8 27.54 2.48 44.47
N VAL A 9 28.37 1.67 43.81
CA VAL A 9 28.15 1.30 42.39
C VAL A 9 26.87 0.49 42.22
N ILE A 10 26.62 -0.49 43.09
CA ILE A 10 25.40 -1.31 43.05
C ILE A 10 24.15 -0.45 43.33
N ALA A 11 24.19 0.41 44.34
CA ALA A 11 23.08 1.32 44.66
C ALA A 11 22.79 2.32 43.51
N SER A 12 23.85 2.84 42.87
CA SER A 12 23.73 3.73 41.71
C SER A 12 23.15 3.00 40.50
N ALA A 13 23.60 1.77 40.23
CA ALA A 13 23.04 0.94 39.16
C ALA A 13 21.56 0.60 39.42
N ILE A 14 21.20 0.25 40.66
CA ILE A 14 19.80 0.01 41.06
C ILE A 14 18.96 1.28 40.89
N LEU A 15 19.48 2.46 41.27
CA LEU A 15 18.78 3.73 41.10
C LEU A 15 18.55 4.05 39.61
N VAL A 16 19.55 3.87 38.75
CA VAL A 16 19.42 4.06 37.30
C VAL A 16 18.40 3.09 36.71
N VAL A 17 18.42 1.82 37.12
CA VAL A 17 17.42 0.82 36.70
C VAL A 17 16.02 1.19 37.19
N ALA A 18 15.88 1.63 38.44
CA ALA A 18 14.60 2.03 39.03
C ALA A 18 14.01 3.27 38.35
N VAL A 19 14.83 4.30 38.10
CA VAL A 19 14.42 5.51 37.36
C VAL A 19 14.07 5.16 35.91
N SER A 20 14.84 4.28 35.27
CA SER A 20 14.55 3.87 33.90
C SER A 20 13.30 2.97 33.81
N ALA A 21 13.03 2.15 34.84
CA ALA A 21 11.83 1.33 34.97
C ALA A 21 10.58 2.15 35.34
N ALA A 22 10.75 3.27 36.04
CA ALA A 22 9.67 4.23 36.29
C ALA A 22 9.25 4.94 35.00
N ALA A 23 10.13 5.03 34.00
CA ALA A 23 9.90 5.74 32.74
C ALA A 23 9.31 7.15 32.98
N PRO A 24 9.94 7.99 33.82
CA PRO A 24 9.40 9.29 34.16
C PRO A 24 9.24 10.09 32.87
N GLN A 25 8.04 10.61 32.65
CA GLN A 25 7.69 11.51 31.54
C GLN A 25 8.75 12.60 31.28
N GLN A 26 9.45 13.03 32.34
CA GLN A 26 10.45 14.08 32.34
C GLN A 26 11.72 13.70 31.55
N LEU A 27 12.05 12.41 31.53
CA LEU A 27 13.15 11.87 30.72
C LEU A 27 12.77 11.77 29.23
N CYS A 28 11.49 11.59 28.91
CA CYS A 28 11.06 11.58 27.51
C CYS A 28 11.17 12.98 26.91
N VAL A 29 10.76 14.00 27.68
CA VAL A 29 10.73 15.42 27.24
C VAL A 29 12.06 16.13 27.40
N SER A 30 13.05 15.51 28.08
CA SER A 30 14.42 16.03 28.12
C SER A 30 15.06 16.01 26.73
N CYS A 31 14.63 15.10 25.85
CA CYS A 31 14.89 15.18 24.43
C CYS A 31 13.98 16.25 23.79
N HIS A 32 14.56 17.26 23.14
CA HIS A 32 13.78 18.33 22.52
C HIS A 32 12.82 17.83 21.44
N GLU A 33 13.19 16.77 20.71
CA GLU A 33 12.37 16.12 19.68
C GLU A 33 11.01 15.63 20.19
N MET A 34 10.89 15.33 21.49
CA MET A 34 9.64 14.85 22.08
C MET A 34 8.73 15.96 22.57
N ARG A 35 9.22 17.19 22.72
CA ARG A 35 8.43 18.32 23.25
C ARG A 35 7.20 18.63 22.39
N PRO A 36 7.29 18.70 21.04
CA PRO A 36 6.12 18.92 20.20
C PRO A 36 5.05 17.82 20.34
N PHE A 37 5.46 16.56 20.55
CA PHE A 37 4.53 15.45 20.75
C PHE A 37 3.84 15.49 22.11
N ARG A 38 4.54 15.94 23.17
CA ARG A 38 3.93 16.23 24.47
C ARG A 38 2.89 17.34 24.33
N ASP A 39 3.25 18.44 23.68
CA ASP A 39 2.37 19.59 23.52
C ASP A 39 1.13 19.20 22.70
N ALA A 40 1.31 18.39 21.65
CA ALA A 40 0.19 17.82 20.90
C ALA A 40 -0.68 16.89 21.76
N LEU A 41 -0.10 16.01 22.58
CA LEU A 41 -0.84 15.11 23.46
C LEU A 41 -1.73 15.87 24.45
N ALA A 42 -1.23 16.98 24.99
CA ALA A 42 -1.96 17.86 25.90
C ALA A 42 -3.23 18.48 25.30
N THR A 43 -3.37 18.49 23.96
CA THR A 43 -4.57 18.97 23.27
C THR A 43 -5.61 17.88 22.98
N THR A 44 -5.32 16.62 23.34
CA THR A 44 -6.19 15.46 23.06
C THR A 44 -6.95 15.01 24.30
N VAL A 45 -7.89 14.08 24.12
CA VAL A 45 -8.58 13.39 25.24
C VAL A 45 -7.64 12.56 26.13
N HIS A 46 -6.38 12.39 25.71
CA HIS A 46 -5.33 11.66 26.45
C HIS A 46 -4.32 12.60 27.12
N ALA A 47 -4.67 13.87 27.35
CA ALA A 47 -3.76 14.87 27.92
C ALA A 47 -3.11 14.45 29.25
N GLU A 48 -3.80 13.62 30.04
CA GLU A 48 -3.33 13.12 31.34
C GLU A 48 -2.55 11.79 31.26
N ALA A 49 -2.43 11.18 30.07
CA ALA A 49 -1.72 9.93 29.89
C ALA A 49 -0.20 10.13 29.89
N ASN A 50 0.55 9.22 30.53
CA ASN A 50 2.01 9.28 30.47
C ASN A 50 2.51 8.63 29.17
N CYS A 51 3.61 9.13 28.61
CA CYS A 51 4.21 8.59 27.39
C CYS A 51 4.47 7.07 27.49
N GLY A 52 4.94 6.63 28.67
CA GLY A 52 5.25 5.23 28.95
C GLY A 52 4.04 4.30 28.98
N ASP A 53 2.84 4.82 29.25
CA ASP A 53 1.62 4.02 29.34
C ASP A 53 1.27 3.42 27.97
N CYS A 54 1.50 4.20 26.90
CA CYS A 54 1.27 3.77 25.52
C CYS A 54 2.53 3.17 24.87
N HIS A 55 3.68 3.83 24.99
CA HIS A 55 4.90 3.43 24.26
C HIS A 55 5.64 2.27 24.93
N LEU A 56 5.55 2.13 26.26
CA LEU A 56 6.28 1.15 27.05
C LEU A 56 5.38 0.34 28.01
N PRO A 57 4.27 -0.25 27.52
CA PRO A 57 3.38 -1.04 28.36
C PRO A 57 4.08 -2.31 28.82
N GLY A 58 4.47 -2.33 30.10
CA GLY A 58 5.09 -3.47 30.75
C GLY A 58 6.62 -3.38 30.88
N ILE A 59 7.15 -4.13 31.85
CA ILE A 59 8.55 -4.01 32.29
C ILE A 59 9.56 -4.35 31.19
N ALA A 60 9.25 -5.30 30.30
CA ALA A 60 10.15 -5.71 29.23
C ALA A 60 10.45 -4.56 28.25
N LEU A 61 9.43 -3.78 27.87
CA LEU A 61 9.61 -2.62 26.98
C LEU A 61 10.35 -1.49 27.71
N LYS A 62 10.06 -1.27 28.99
CA LYS A 62 10.78 -0.27 29.80
C LYS A 62 12.26 -0.59 29.94
N LEU A 63 12.62 -1.84 30.25
CA LEU A 63 14.01 -2.29 30.29
C LEU A 63 14.70 -2.22 28.93
N GLY A 64 13.99 -2.58 27.85
CA GLY A 64 14.50 -2.43 26.48
C GLY A 64 14.79 -0.97 26.11
N MET A 65 13.91 -0.06 26.50
CA MET A 65 14.12 1.38 26.33
C MET A 65 15.29 1.88 27.19
N ALA A 66 15.38 1.47 28.46
CA ALA A 66 16.49 1.82 29.34
C ALA A 66 17.85 1.45 28.73
N ARG A 67 17.96 0.22 28.23
CA ARG A 67 19.15 -0.25 27.51
C ARG A 67 19.45 0.64 26.30
N ARG A 68 18.46 0.91 25.44
CA ARG A 68 18.62 1.76 24.25
C ARG A 68 19.04 3.18 24.60
N VAL A 69 18.49 3.75 25.67
CA VAL A 69 18.91 5.07 26.16
C VAL A 69 20.41 5.06 26.51
N LEU A 70 20.87 4.05 27.25
CA LEU A 70 22.27 3.94 27.68
C LEU A 70 23.24 3.61 26.53
N THR A 71 22.86 2.72 25.61
CA THR A 71 23.78 2.19 24.60
C THR A 71 23.69 2.89 23.24
N GLU A 72 22.58 3.55 22.93
CA GLU A 72 22.34 4.18 21.62
C GLU A 72 22.09 5.69 21.76
N MET A 73 21.08 6.10 22.55
CA MET A 73 20.61 7.50 22.54
C MET A 73 21.58 8.46 23.23
N LEU A 74 22.09 8.11 24.42
CA LEU A 74 23.04 8.95 25.16
C LEU A 74 24.36 9.13 24.38
N PRO A 75 25.02 8.07 23.87
CA PRO A 75 26.20 8.24 23.02
C PRO A 75 25.91 9.07 21.77
N ALA A 76 24.77 8.83 21.10
CA ALA A 76 24.39 9.59 19.92
C ALA A 76 24.20 11.08 20.23
N SER A 77 23.62 11.43 21.39
CA SER A 77 23.42 12.82 21.81
C SER A 77 24.73 13.61 22.03
N LEU A 78 25.85 12.91 22.25
CA LEU A 78 27.18 13.52 22.40
C LEU A 78 27.89 13.73 21.05
N ILE A 79 27.49 13.00 20.00
CA ILE A 79 28.19 12.93 18.70
C ILE A 79 27.38 13.60 17.59
N SER A 80 26.05 13.58 17.65
CA SER A 80 25.17 14.14 16.63
C SER A 80 23.85 14.64 17.21
N SER A 81 23.29 15.68 16.60
CA SER A 81 22.03 16.32 17.00
C SER A 81 20.81 15.88 16.17
N ARG A 82 20.95 14.88 15.29
CA ARG A 82 19.84 14.41 14.42
C ARG A 82 19.51 12.95 14.69
N VAL A 83 18.28 12.72 15.14
CA VAL A 83 17.69 11.38 15.28
C VAL A 83 17.17 10.95 13.91
N ASN A 84 17.93 10.11 13.23
CA ASN A 84 17.54 9.52 11.95
C ASN A 84 17.05 8.09 12.21
N GLY A 85 15.76 7.82 12.02
CA GLY A 85 15.26 6.46 12.20
C GLY A 85 13.76 6.32 12.02
N VAL A 86 13.33 5.13 11.61
CA VAL A 86 11.91 4.77 11.56
C VAL A 86 11.40 4.66 12.99
N THR A 87 10.44 5.50 13.36
CA THR A 87 9.81 5.43 14.69
C THR A 87 9.15 4.07 14.89
N ARG A 88 9.49 3.39 15.98
CA ARG A 88 8.83 2.13 16.34
C ARG A 88 7.38 2.44 16.74
N GLY A 89 6.42 1.87 16.03
CA GLY A 89 4.99 2.13 16.30
C GLY A 89 4.57 1.70 17.71
N VAL A 90 3.47 2.28 18.21
CA VAL A 90 2.90 2.05 19.55
C VAL A 90 2.20 0.68 19.64
N PRO A 91 2.57 -0.21 20.56
CA PRO A 91 1.94 -1.53 20.66
C PRO A 91 0.47 -1.44 21.12
N SER A 92 -0.41 -2.26 20.56
CA SER A 92 -1.84 -2.29 20.92
C SER A 92 -2.10 -2.67 22.38
N THR A 93 -1.11 -3.23 23.08
CA THR A 93 -1.19 -3.49 24.54
C THR A 93 -1.24 -2.20 25.34
N GLY A 94 -0.62 -1.12 24.88
CA GLY A 94 -0.64 0.20 25.54
C GLY A 94 -2.02 0.85 25.48
N CYS A 95 -2.76 0.65 24.39
CA CYS A 95 -4.15 1.12 24.30
C CYS A 95 -5.07 0.28 25.20
N ARG A 96 -4.88 -1.05 25.19
CA ARG A 96 -5.74 -2.00 25.92
C ARG A 96 -5.54 -1.99 27.44
N SER A 97 -4.49 -1.36 27.96
CA SER A 97 -4.32 -1.19 29.42
C SER A 97 -5.51 -0.42 30.02
N CYS A 98 -6.04 0.57 29.29
CA CYS A 98 -7.23 1.34 29.66
C CYS A 98 -8.48 0.90 28.87
N HIS A 99 -8.35 0.55 27.58
CA HIS A 99 -9.47 0.18 26.71
C HIS A 99 -9.79 -1.32 26.72
N GLN A 100 -9.96 -1.92 27.90
CA GLN A 100 -10.17 -3.37 28.07
C GLN A 100 -11.51 -3.86 27.47
N GLY A 101 -12.52 -2.99 27.45
CA GLY A 101 -13.89 -3.30 27.00
C GLY A 101 -14.11 -3.40 25.48
N LEU A 102 -13.09 -3.11 24.66
CA LEU A 102 -13.23 -3.16 23.19
C LEU A 102 -13.30 -4.58 22.61
N SER A 103 -13.20 -5.60 23.46
CA SER A 103 -12.97 -6.99 23.07
C SER A 103 -14.23 -7.75 22.64
N GLY A 104 -15.44 -7.28 22.98
CA GLY A 104 -16.68 -8.08 22.82
C GLY A 104 -17.81 -7.46 22.00
N GLY A 105 -17.72 -6.17 21.64
CA GLY A 105 -18.86 -5.43 21.09
C GLY A 105 -18.60 -4.81 19.71
N THR A 106 -19.69 -4.53 19.01
CA THR A 106 -19.67 -3.56 17.89
C THR A 106 -19.76 -2.17 18.50
N VAL A 107 -18.79 -1.32 18.22
CA VAL A 107 -18.78 0.07 18.65
C VAL A 107 -19.28 0.91 17.48
N GLU A 108 -20.24 1.80 17.74
CA GLU A 108 -20.69 2.80 16.77
C GLU A 108 -20.18 4.18 17.18
N ASN A 109 -19.42 4.83 16.30
CA ASN A 109 -18.96 6.20 16.49
C ASN A 109 -18.99 6.94 15.14
N GLY A 110 -19.49 8.17 15.13
CA GLY A 110 -19.57 8.98 13.91
C GLY A 110 -20.43 8.35 12.81
N GLY A 111 -21.35 7.46 13.17
CA GLY A 111 -22.18 6.70 12.23
C GLY A 111 -21.43 5.55 11.53
N ILE A 112 -20.28 5.11 12.05
CA ILE A 112 -19.55 3.93 11.60
C ILE A 112 -19.56 2.86 12.70
N ARG A 113 -19.92 1.63 12.35
CA ARG A 113 -19.95 0.44 13.20
C ARG A 113 -18.70 -0.39 12.96
N VAL A 114 -17.97 -0.69 14.04
CA VAL A 114 -16.76 -1.51 13.99
C VAL A 114 -16.79 -2.55 15.10
N ARG A 115 -16.66 -3.82 14.72
CA ARG A 115 -16.41 -4.91 15.67
C ARG A 115 -14.90 -5.13 15.79
N HIS A 116 -14.29 -4.49 16.79
CA HIS A 116 -12.84 -4.49 16.96
C HIS A 116 -12.24 -5.91 17.01
N GLN A 117 -12.88 -6.87 17.69
CA GLN A 117 -12.40 -8.26 17.74
C GLN A 117 -12.08 -8.85 16.35
N THR A 118 -12.91 -8.57 15.35
CA THR A 118 -12.72 -9.03 13.97
C THR A 118 -11.84 -8.07 13.19
N CYS A 119 -12.14 -6.77 13.26
CA CYS A 119 -11.48 -5.74 12.43
C CYS A 119 -10.03 -5.46 12.83
N THR A 120 -9.60 -5.83 14.05
CA THR A 120 -8.20 -5.69 14.49
C THR A 120 -7.37 -6.96 14.27
N SER A 121 -7.92 -8.00 13.63
CA SER A 121 -7.14 -9.19 13.31
C SER A 121 -5.95 -8.84 12.41
N GLY A 122 -4.73 -9.03 12.91
CA GLY A 122 -3.49 -8.66 12.21
C GLY A 122 -3.27 -7.15 12.01
N LYS A 123 -4.04 -6.29 12.68
CA LYS A 123 -3.94 -4.82 12.59
C LYS A 123 -3.69 -4.22 13.98
N ARG A 124 -2.99 -3.08 14.03
CA ARG A 124 -2.74 -2.32 15.27
C ARG A 124 -3.81 -1.24 15.44
N CYS A 125 -4.05 -0.82 16.67
CA CYS A 125 -4.98 0.28 16.95
C CYS A 125 -4.62 1.54 16.15
N THR A 126 -3.32 1.84 16.04
CA THR A 126 -2.78 3.00 15.32
C THR A 126 -2.86 2.89 13.80
N ASP A 127 -3.22 1.72 13.24
CA ASP A 127 -3.46 1.62 11.79
C ASP A 127 -4.78 2.30 11.39
N CYS A 128 -5.70 2.51 12.35
CA CYS A 128 -6.96 3.22 12.16
C CYS A 128 -7.09 4.48 13.05
N HIS A 129 -6.39 4.53 14.17
CA HIS A 129 -6.42 5.66 15.13
C HIS A 129 -5.04 6.33 15.22
N GLY A 130 -4.40 6.60 14.08
CA GLY A 130 -3.00 7.06 14.01
C GLY A 130 -2.75 8.45 14.60
N SER A 131 -3.75 9.33 14.60
CA SER A 131 -3.65 10.71 15.08
C SER A 131 -4.28 10.93 16.46
N ILE A 132 -4.81 9.90 17.12
CA ILE A 132 -5.62 10.09 18.35
C ILE A 132 -4.83 10.69 19.53
N ALA A 133 -3.52 10.42 19.59
CA ALA A 133 -2.65 10.85 20.69
C ALA A 133 -1.83 12.10 20.37
N HIS A 134 -1.51 12.37 19.09
CA HIS A 134 -0.62 13.47 18.71
C HIS A 134 -1.21 14.39 17.64
N GLY A 135 -2.48 14.21 17.26
CA GLY A 135 -3.17 15.09 16.31
C GLY A 135 -2.46 15.19 14.97
N GLN A 136 -2.32 16.41 14.45
CA GLN A 136 -1.79 16.70 13.11
C GLN A 136 -0.25 16.68 13.04
N ILE A 137 0.46 16.56 14.16
CA ILE A 137 1.93 16.50 14.13
C ILE A 137 2.43 15.14 13.62
N VAL A 138 1.54 14.14 13.55
CA VAL A 138 1.88 12.86 12.96
C VAL A 138 2.12 13.03 11.47
N ARG A 139 3.28 12.59 10.99
CA ARG A 139 3.65 12.69 9.56
C ARG A 139 2.66 11.98 8.65
N VAL A 140 2.08 10.87 9.10
CA VAL A 140 1.11 10.08 8.35
C VAL A 140 -0.12 9.89 9.23
N ASN A 141 -1.21 10.58 8.88
CA ASN A 141 -2.48 10.43 9.57
C ASN A 141 -3.19 9.16 9.08
N ARG A 142 -2.85 8.02 9.69
CA ARG A 142 -3.57 6.77 9.44
C ARG A 142 -4.95 6.82 10.07
N SER A 143 -5.97 6.65 9.24
CA SER A 143 -7.37 6.56 9.65
C SER A 143 -8.04 5.37 8.99
N TYR A 144 -9.21 4.98 9.52
CA TYR A 144 -10.04 3.99 8.86
C TYR A 144 -10.57 4.54 7.53
N THR A 145 -10.38 3.78 6.46
CA THR A 145 -10.89 4.10 5.12
C THR A 145 -11.82 2.99 4.67
N MET A 146 -12.80 3.34 3.84
CA MET A 146 -13.68 2.34 3.22
C MET A 146 -12.89 1.29 2.43
N GLU A 147 -11.82 1.70 1.74
CA GLU A 147 -10.90 0.77 1.05
C GLU A 147 -10.28 -0.24 2.03
N GLY A 148 -9.83 0.23 3.20
CA GLY A 148 -9.28 -0.62 4.25
C GLY A 148 -10.27 -1.68 4.71
N CYS A 149 -11.55 -1.34 4.85
CA CYS A 149 -12.61 -2.29 5.23
C CYS A 149 -12.96 -3.24 4.07
N THR A 150 -13.21 -2.70 2.89
CA THR A 150 -13.73 -3.44 1.74
C THR A 150 -12.70 -4.40 1.13
N SER A 151 -11.40 -4.12 1.26
CA SER A 151 -10.34 -5.05 0.81
C SER A 151 -10.45 -6.43 1.47
N CYS A 152 -10.57 -6.48 2.80
CA CYS A 152 -10.75 -7.74 3.53
C CYS A 152 -12.16 -8.32 3.33
N HIS A 153 -13.20 -7.48 3.31
CA HIS A 153 -14.57 -7.97 3.09
C HIS A 153 -14.72 -8.66 1.73
N ARG A 154 -14.12 -8.10 0.66
CA ARG A 154 -14.09 -8.75 -0.66
C ARG A 154 -13.31 -10.06 -0.63
N ALA A 155 -12.08 -10.03 -0.10
CA ALA A 155 -11.22 -11.22 -0.02
C ALA A 155 -11.86 -12.37 0.78
N SER A 156 -12.71 -12.06 1.76
CA SER A 156 -13.41 -13.03 2.61
C SER A 156 -14.87 -13.25 2.23
N SER A 157 -15.37 -12.65 1.13
CA SER A 157 -16.79 -12.67 0.76
C SER A 157 -17.74 -12.28 1.93
N ALA A 158 -17.29 -11.35 2.78
CA ALA A 158 -18.06 -10.89 3.93
C ALA A 158 -19.13 -9.87 3.51
N PRO A 159 -20.25 -9.76 4.25
CA PRO A 159 -21.29 -8.78 3.95
C PRO A 159 -20.72 -7.36 3.85
N SER A 160 -21.02 -6.69 2.74
CA SER A 160 -20.62 -5.31 2.44
C SER A 160 -21.81 -4.37 2.25
N GLY A 161 -23.01 -4.83 2.62
CA GLY A 161 -24.21 -4.00 2.64
C GLY A 161 -23.98 -2.74 3.47
N CYS A 162 -24.50 -1.61 3.02
CA CYS A 162 -24.08 -0.33 3.57
C CYS A 162 -24.34 -0.21 5.09
N ASP A 163 -25.44 -0.78 5.57
CA ASP A 163 -25.86 -0.73 6.97
C ASP A 163 -25.03 -1.65 7.89
N THR A 164 -24.25 -2.56 7.30
CA THR A 164 -23.27 -3.38 8.03
C THR A 164 -22.23 -2.49 8.70
N CYS A 165 -21.78 -1.43 8.00
CA CYS A 165 -20.76 -0.50 8.50
C CYS A 165 -21.35 0.86 8.86
N HIS A 166 -22.40 1.34 8.21
CA HIS A 166 -22.92 2.69 8.41
C HIS A 166 -24.21 2.71 9.24
N GLY A 167 -24.22 3.53 10.29
CA GLY A 167 -25.42 3.86 11.05
C GLY A 167 -26.28 4.97 10.45
N ALA A 168 -25.69 5.84 9.61
CA ALA A 168 -26.41 6.86 8.86
C ALA A 168 -27.24 6.23 7.73
N LYS A 169 -28.51 6.59 7.56
CA LYS A 169 -29.46 5.85 6.70
C LYS A 169 -29.55 6.32 5.23
N THR A 170 -29.04 7.50 4.87
CA THR A 170 -29.13 7.97 3.47
C THR A 170 -27.76 7.99 2.80
N GLU A 171 -27.71 7.48 1.58
CA GLU A 171 -26.51 7.51 0.73
C GLU A 171 -25.98 8.94 0.54
N ARG A 172 -26.90 9.89 0.28
CA ARG A 172 -26.58 11.32 0.19
C ARG A 172 -25.89 11.87 1.44
N ALA A 173 -26.25 11.41 2.65
CA ALA A 173 -25.59 11.84 3.87
C ALA A 173 -24.18 11.24 4.03
N ARG A 174 -23.94 10.05 3.45
CA ARG A 174 -22.65 9.36 3.47
C ARG A 174 -21.65 9.99 2.49
N LEU A 175 -22.11 10.35 1.28
CA LEU A 175 -21.23 10.88 0.21
C LEU A 175 -20.84 12.37 0.38
N ARG A 176 -21.66 13.17 1.08
CA ARG A 176 -21.37 14.60 1.30
C ARG A 176 -20.47 14.90 2.49
N ARG A 177 -19.75 13.93 3.05
CA ARG A 177 -18.88 14.14 4.23
C ARG A 177 -17.56 13.40 4.07
N GLY A 178 -16.51 13.98 4.64
CA GLY A 178 -15.17 13.38 4.65
C GLY A 178 -14.51 13.34 3.27
N PRO A 179 -13.50 12.47 3.08
CA PRO A 179 -12.70 12.41 1.86
C PRO A 179 -13.51 12.14 0.58
N TRP A 180 -14.71 11.54 0.68
CA TRP A 180 -15.56 11.25 -0.47
C TRP A 180 -16.08 12.50 -1.19
N GLN A 181 -16.08 13.68 -0.56
CA GLN A 181 -16.37 14.93 -1.26
C GLN A 181 -15.37 15.22 -2.39
N ILE A 182 -14.14 14.70 -2.30
CA ILE A 182 -13.14 14.86 -3.35
C ILE A 182 -13.66 14.19 -4.62
N THR A 183 -14.18 12.97 -4.53
CA THR A 183 -14.67 12.18 -5.67
C THR A 183 -16.19 12.19 -5.84
N HIS A 184 -16.95 13.00 -5.09
CA HIS A 184 -18.40 13.11 -5.25
C HIS A 184 -18.87 14.58 -5.12
N GLY A 185 -17.92 15.51 -5.31
CA GLY A 185 -18.12 16.95 -5.24
C GLY A 185 -18.18 17.60 -6.63
N ALA A 186 -18.12 18.93 -6.64
CA ALA A 186 -18.19 19.73 -7.87
C ALA A 186 -17.01 19.45 -8.83
N GLU A 187 -15.84 19.08 -8.29
CA GLU A 187 -14.61 18.85 -9.06
C GLU A 187 -14.47 17.41 -9.59
N TRP A 188 -15.55 16.61 -9.60
CA TRP A 188 -15.54 15.20 -9.99
C TRP A 188 -14.76 14.90 -11.27
N SER A 189 -14.89 15.75 -12.29
CA SER A 189 -14.22 15.57 -13.58
C SER A 189 -12.70 15.48 -13.45
N GLN A 190 -12.10 16.07 -12.42
CA GLN A 190 -10.66 16.11 -12.20
C GLN A 190 -10.20 15.12 -11.11
N THR A 191 -11.12 14.64 -10.28
CA THR A 191 -10.78 13.91 -9.05
C THR A 191 -11.25 12.46 -9.03
N HIS A 192 -12.12 12.03 -9.95
CA HIS A 192 -12.71 10.69 -9.95
C HIS A 192 -11.70 9.54 -9.99
N GLY A 193 -10.56 9.76 -10.66
CA GLY A 193 -9.46 8.79 -10.75
C GLY A 193 -8.48 8.78 -9.56
N LEU A 194 -8.66 9.66 -8.56
CA LEU A 194 -7.75 9.73 -7.40
C LEU A 194 -7.96 8.59 -6.38
N GLY A 195 -8.99 7.77 -6.55
CA GLY A 195 -9.30 6.62 -5.71
C GLY A 195 -8.90 5.29 -6.36
N SER A 196 -8.81 4.24 -5.53
CA SER A 196 -8.66 2.86 -5.98
C SER A 196 -9.90 2.38 -6.74
N LEU A 197 -9.73 1.90 -7.97
CA LEU A 197 -10.83 1.38 -8.81
C LEU A 197 -11.61 0.27 -8.10
N GLN A 198 -10.92 -0.58 -7.33
CA GLN A 198 -11.57 -1.65 -6.57
C GLN A 198 -12.48 -1.09 -5.46
N SER A 199 -12.14 0.07 -4.90
CA SER A 199 -12.98 0.75 -3.91
C SER A 199 -14.24 1.33 -4.56
N CYS A 200 -14.14 1.89 -5.76
CA CYS A 200 -15.28 2.40 -6.53
C CYS A 200 -16.28 1.27 -6.86
N ALA A 201 -15.77 0.12 -7.29
CA ALA A 201 -16.55 -1.08 -7.60
C ALA A 201 -17.28 -1.70 -6.37
N SER A 202 -17.02 -1.18 -5.17
CA SER A 202 -17.77 -1.61 -3.97
C SER A 202 -19.15 -0.98 -3.87
N CYS A 203 -19.39 0.11 -4.60
CA CYS A 203 -20.68 0.82 -4.63
C CYS A 203 -21.24 0.94 -6.06
N HIS A 204 -20.36 1.09 -7.05
CA HIS A 204 -20.75 1.23 -8.45
C HIS A 204 -20.66 -0.09 -9.21
N PRO A 205 -21.54 -0.32 -10.20
CA PRO A 205 -21.40 -1.44 -11.12
C PRO A 205 -20.14 -1.27 -12.00
N SER A 206 -19.61 -2.38 -12.54
CA SER A 206 -18.39 -2.38 -13.36
C SER A 206 -18.53 -1.57 -14.65
N ASP A 207 -19.74 -1.44 -15.18
CA ASP A 207 -20.03 -0.65 -16.37
C ASP A 207 -20.05 0.87 -16.12
N TYR A 208 -19.99 1.32 -14.86
CA TYR A 208 -20.01 2.75 -14.53
C TYR A 208 -18.87 3.52 -15.19
N CYS A 209 -17.66 2.96 -15.16
CA CYS A 209 -16.47 3.54 -15.77
C CYS A 209 -16.60 3.55 -17.30
N VAL A 210 -17.14 2.47 -17.87
CA VAL A 210 -17.25 2.25 -19.33
C VAL A 210 -18.10 3.31 -20.02
N ARG A 211 -19.13 3.81 -19.34
CA ARG A 211 -20.03 4.84 -19.90
C ARG A 211 -19.32 6.11 -20.33
N CYS A 212 -18.15 6.40 -19.77
CA CYS A 212 -17.33 7.56 -20.13
C CYS A 212 -15.95 7.18 -20.67
N HIS A 213 -15.36 6.07 -20.20
CA HIS A 213 -14.01 5.64 -20.59
C HIS A 213 -13.99 4.63 -21.74
N GLU A 214 -15.16 4.12 -22.15
CA GLU A 214 -15.34 3.22 -23.30
C GLU A 214 -14.59 1.88 -23.23
N VAL A 215 -13.86 1.62 -22.13
CA VAL A 215 -13.13 0.38 -21.83
C VAL A 215 -13.51 -0.13 -20.43
N GLU A 216 -13.72 -1.45 -20.30
CA GLU A 216 -14.07 -2.10 -19.03
C GLU A 216 -12.95 -2.01 -17.98
N LEU A 217 -13.28 -1.49 -16.79
CA LEU A 217 -12.34 -1.25 -15.69
C LEU A 217 -12.87 -1.72 -14.32
N PRO A 218 -12.09 -2.50 -13.54
CA PRO A 218 -10.85 -3.18 -13.94
C PRO A 218 -11.12 -4.13 -15.11
N HIS A 219 -10.14 -4.29 -16.01
CA HIS A 219 -10.27 -5.15 -17.19
C HIS A 219 -10.83 -6.53 -16.81
N ALA A 220 -11.74 -7.05 -17.63
CA ALA A 220 -12.37 -8.35 -17.41
C ALA A 220 -11.31 -9.47 -17.28
N VAL A 221 -11.66 -10.51 -16.52
CA VAL A 221 -10.82 -11.72 -16.45
C VAL A 221 -10.70 -12.31 -17.86
N GLY A 222 -9.46 -12.44 -18.34
CA GLY A 222 -9.16 -12.90 -19.70
C GLY A 222 -8.96 -11.79 -20.74
N PHE A 223 -8.98 -10.51 -20.34
CA PHE A 223 -8.70 -9.39 -21.23
C PHE A 223 -7.39 -9.54 -22.02
N GLY A 224 -6.36 -10.16 -21.43
CA GLY A 224 -5.10 -10.44 -22.14
C GLY A 224 -5.26 -11.25 -23.42
N GLN A 225 -6.34 -12.02 -23.59
CA GLN A 225 -6.61 -12.78 -24.82
C GLN A 225 -7.39 -11.96 -25.87
N THR A 226 -8.14 -10.94 -25.44
CA THR A 226 -9.02 -10.15 -26.32
C THR A 226 -8.55 -8.72 -26.51
N HIS A 227 -7.49 -8.28 -25.81
CA HIS A 227 -7.00 -6.90 -25.84
C HIS A 227 -6.60 -6.43 -27.24
N GLY A 228 -6.16 -7.35 -28.12
CA GLY A 228 -5.83 -7.03 -29.51
C GLY A 228 -7.03 -6.60 -30.33
N ASP A 229 -8.21 -7.18 -30.11
CA ASP A 229 -9.44 -6.80 -30.82
C ASP A 229 -9.98 -5.46 -30.34
N GLU A 230 -9.79 -5.14 -29.05
CA GLU A 230 -10.15 -3.84 -28.50
C GLU A 230 -9.15 -2.74 -28.92
N ALA A 231 -7.85 -3.03 -28.92
CA ALA A 231 -6.82 -2.09 -29.39
C ALA A 231 -6.99 -1.72 -30.87
N LYS A 232 -7.50 -2.63 -31.70
CA LYS A 232 -7.81 -2.37 -33.12
C LYS A 232 -8.96 -1.38 -33.31
N LYS A 233 -9.88 -1.25 -32.35
CA LYS A 233 -11.01 -0.31 -32.47
C LYS A 233 -10.54 1.13 -32.27
N ASP A 234 -9.81 1.37 -31.18
CA ASP A 234 -9.17 2.64 -30.91
C ASP A 234 -8.06 2.48 -29.85
N ILE A 235 -6.80 2.47 -30.31
CA ILE A 235 -5.64 2.33 -29.43
C ILE A 235 -5.41 3.57 -28.54
N SER A 236 -5.93 4.74 -28.92
CA SER A 236 -5.71 5.99 -28.19
C SER A 236 -6.41 6.01 -26.82
N VAL A 237 -7.47 5.22 -26.68
CA VAL A 237 -8.17 5.04 -25.40
C VAL A 237 -7.26 4.37 -24.37
N CYS A 238 -6.39 3.45 -24.80
CA CYS A 238 -5.40 2.78 -23.94
C CYS A 238 -4.33 3.77 -23.46
N ASP A 239 -3.81 4.61 -24.36
CA ASP A 239 -2.75 5.59 -24.04
C ASP A 239 -3.21 6.69 -23.08
N SER A 240 -4.53 6.90 -22.97
CA SER A 240 -5.10 7.85 -22.00
C SER A 240 -4.79 7.49 -20.55
N CYS A 241 -4.49 6.21 -20.28
CA CYS A 241 -4.17 5.69 -18.95
C CYS A 241 -2.80 5.01 -18.87
N HIS A 242 -2.29 4.46 -19.98
CA HIS A 242 -1.09 3.64 -20.00
C HIS A 242 0.01 4.23 -20.87
N ASP A 243 1.25 4.05 -20.44
CA ASP A 243 2.42 4.35 -21.26
C ASP A 243 2.60 3.24 -22.30
N ARG A 244 2.59 3.61 -23.58
CA ARG A 244 2.61 2.65 -24.70
C ARG A 244 3.90 1.84 -24.75
N GLU A 245 5.04 2.48 -24.53
CA GLU A 245 6.34 1.81 -24.56
C GLU A 245 6.45 0.79 -23.43
N ALA A 246 6.11 1.17 -22.21
CA ALA A 246 6.15 0.27 -21.06
C ALA A 246 5.10 -0.85 -21.12
N LEU A 247 3.89 -0.57 -21.62
CA LEU A 247 2.79 -1.52 -21.63
C LEU A 247 2.87 -2.51 -22.81
N CYS A 248 3.05 -2.01 -24.03
CA CYS A 248 2.93 -2.82 -25.25
C CYS A 248 4.24 -3.56 -25.55
N PHE A 249 5.39 -2.86 -25.55
CA PHE A 249 6.68 -3.48 -25.87
C PHE A 249 7.18 -4.45 -24.80
N GLY A 250 6.63 -4.40 -23.57
CA GLY A 250 6.92 -5.40 -22.54
C GLY A 250 6.50 -6.82 -22.93
N CYS A 251 5.59 -6.98 -23.89
CA CYS A 251 5.17 -8.30 -24.39
C CYS A 251 5.27 -8.44 -25.91
N HIS A 252 4.96 -7.40 -26.70
CA HIS A 252 4.88 -7.51 -28.16
C HIS A 252 6.25 -7.44 -28.85
N LEU A 253 7.25 -6.77 -28.25
CA LEU A 253 8.62 -6.54 -28.77
C LEU A 253 8.72 -5.84 -30.14
N ILE A 254 7.65 -5.87 -30.93
CA ILE A 254 7.48 -5.21 -32.23
C ILE A 254 6.23 -4.34 -32.21
N GLU A 255 6.16 -3.37 -33.14
CA GLU A 255 5.01 -2.48 -33.26
C GLU A 255 3.74 -3.24 -33.68
N MET A 256 2.66 -3.04 -32.91
CA MET A 256 1.37 -3.69 -33.11
C MET A 256 0.21 -2.68 -33.12
N PRO A 257 -0.77 -2.80 -34.03
CA PRO A 257 -0.79 -3.74 -35.16
C PRO A 257 0.36 -3.47 -36.13
N HIS A 258 0.90 -4.52 -36.76
CA HIS A 258 1.99 -4.39 -37.73
C HIS A 258 1.67 -3.28 -38.75
N PRO A 259 2.62 -2.38 -39.08
CA PRO A 259 2.40 -1.32 -40.03
C PRO A 259 2.06 -1.87 -41.42
N THR A 260 1.39 -1.08 -42.25
CA THR A 260 0.95 -1.50 -43.59
C THR A 260 2.12 -1.97 -44.48
N GLU A 261 3.30 -1.38 -44.27
CA GLU A 261 4.55 -1.71 -45.00
C GLU A 261 5.32 -2.89 -44.38
N PHE A 262 4.77 -3.53 -43.34
CA PHE A 262 5.45 -4.62 -42.65
C PHE A 262 5.75 -5.80 -43.56
N LEU A 263 4.82 -6.23 -44.42
CA LEU A 263 5.05 -7.35 -45.35
C LEU A 263 6.17 -7.06 -46.37
N PRO A 264 6.20 -5.89 -47.02
CA PRO A 264 7.35 -5.47 -47.85
C PRO A 264 8.70 -5.42 -47.11
N GLU A 265 8.72 -4.97 -45.86
CA GLU A 265 9.94 -4.78 -45.05
C GLU A 265 10.29 -6.00 -44.18
N HIS A 266 9.40 -6.99 -44.11
CA HIS A 266 9.56 -8.21 -43.32
C HIS A 266 10.87 -8.96 -43.61
N PRO A 267 11.33 -9.14 -44.87
CA PRO A 267 12.59 -9.84 -45.15
C PRO A 267 13.84 -9.20 -44.54
N THR A 268 13.78 -7.92 -44.19
CA THR A 268 14.89 -7.20 -43.53
C THR A 268 14.73 -7.09 -42.02
N SER A 269 13.59 -7.54 -41.49
CA SER A 269 13.19 -7.34 -40.10
C SER A 269 13.27 -8.61 -39.24
N THR A 270 13.75 -9.72 -39.81
CA THR A 270 13.90 -11.01 -39.10
C THR A 270 15.14 -11.76 -39.56
N ASP A 271 15.78 -12.47 -38.62
CA ASP A 271 16.99 -13.27 -38.89
C ASP A 271 16.67 -14.71 -39.37
N GLY A 272 15.39 -15.10 -39.45
CA GLY A 272 14.96 -16.39 -39.99
C GLY A 272 13.64 -16.92 -39.41
N VAL A 273 13.18 -18.08 -39.88
CA VAL A 273 11.86 -18.66 -39.50
C VAL A 273 11.73 -19.03 -38.02
N THR A 274 12.84 -19.02 -37.26
CA THR A 274 12.90 -19.33 -35.82
C THR A 274 13.18 -18.10 -34.95
N ASP A 275 12.98 -16.89 -35.49
CA ASP A 275 13.24 -15.64 -34.77
C ASP A 275 12.42 -15.57 -33.46
N PRO A 276 13.06 -15.41 -32.28
CA PRO A 276 12.39 -15.37 -30.98
C PRO A 276 11.52 -14.14 -30.76
N GLU A 277 11.62 -13.09 -31.57
CA GLU A 277 10.70 -11.94 -31.52
C GLU A 277 9.37 -12.30 -32.19
N CYS A 278 9.42 -12.99 -33.34
CA CYS A 278 8.24 -13.38 -34.11
C CYS A 278 7.56 -14.66 -33.59
N SER A 279 8.35 -15.67 -33.21
CA SER A 279 7.86 -16.99 -32.75
C SER A 279 7.18 -16.94 -31.37
N ARG A 280 7.12 -15.78 -30.72
CA ARG A 280 6.28 -15.54 -29.54
C ARG A 280 4.79 -15.52 -29.86
N CYS A 281 4.44 -15.16 -31.09
CA CYS A 281 3.06 -14.98 -31.52
C CYS A 281 2.71 -15.81 -32.76
N HIS A 282 3.70 -16.18 -33.58
CA HIS A 282 3.52 -16.96 -34.80
C HIS A 282 4.11 -18.35 -34.64
N GLU A 283 3.41 -19.37 -35.16
CA GLU A 283 3.94 -20.73 -35.19
C GLU A 283 4.95 -20.86 -36.34
N VAL A 284 5.98 -21.67 -36.17
CA VAL A 284 7.04 -21.84 -37.18
C VAL A 284 6.47 -22.38 -38.49
N GLU A 285 5.42 -23.19 -38.41
CA GLU A 285 4.68 -23.73 -39.54
C GLU A 285 4.05 -22.64 -40.42
N ASP A 286 3.63 -21.51 -39.83
CA ASP A 286 3.07 -20.36 -40.58
C ASP A 286 4.16 -19.71 -41.44
N CYS A 287 5.38 -19.60 -40.90
CA CYS A 287 6.55 -19.09 -41.61
C CYS A 287 6.90 -20.02 -42.78
N ILE A 288 6.98 -21.33 -42.50
CA ILE A 288 7.32 -22.36 -43.49
C ILE A 288 6.33 -22.35 -44.65
N ALA A 289 5.02 -22.25 -44.38
CA ALA A 289 3.98 -22.26 -45.40
C ALA A 289 4.20 -21.17 -46.48
N CYS A 290 4.64 -19.98 -46.08
CA CYS A 290 4.94 -18.90 -47.02
C CYS A 290 6.33 -19.03 -47.65
N HIS A 291 7.36 -19.41 -46.88
CA HIS A 291 8.74 -19.51 -47.37
C HIS A 291 9.01 -20.73 -48.27
N GLU A 292 8.31 -21.84 -48.07
CA GLU A 292 8.30 -22.99 -48.99
C GLU A 292 7.33 -22.77 -50.15
N GLY A 293 6.24 -22.00 -49.94
CA GLY A 293 5.28 -21.65 -50.98
C GLY A 293 5.77 -20.60 -51.99
N HIS A 294 6.70 -19.72 -51.59
CA HIS A 294 7.22 -18.60 -52.39
C HIS A 294 8.74 -18.64 -52.56
N VAL A 295 9.30 -19.77 -53.00
CA VAL A 295 10.73 -19.88 -53.30
C VAL A 295 11.09 -19.00 -54.51
N HIS A 296 11.76 -17.87 -54.28
CA HIS A 296 12.34 -17.08 -55.38
C HIS A 296 13.56 -17.82 -55.98
N PRO A 297 13.65 -18.00 -57.30
CA PRO A 297 14.78 -18.65 -57.97
C PRO A 297 16.00 -17.70 -58.02
N GLY A 298 16.56 -17.40 -56.86
CA GLY A 298 17.72 -16.51 -56.71
C GLY A 298 18.43 -16.59 -55.36
N ASN A 299 17.76 -17.06 -54.29
CA ASN A 299 18.35 -17.20 -52.95
C ASN A 299 18.07 -18.58 -52.30
N ALA A 300 17.95 -19.63 -53.10
CA ALA A 300 17.92 -20.99 -52.57
C ALA A 300 19.31 -21.35 -52.02
N VAL A 301 19.57 -21.04 -50.75
CA VAL A 301 20.55 -21.78 -49.97
C VAL A 301 19.97 -23.17 -49.82
N ILE A 302 20.52 -24.12 -50.58
CA ILE A 302 20.25 -25.54 -50.40
C ILE A 302 20.74 -25.89 -49.01
N HIS A 303 19.83 -25.96 -48.04
CA HIS A 303 20.14 -26.58 -46.75
C HIS A 303 20.22 -28.09 -46.96
N ASP A 304 21.37 -28.66 -46.60
CA ASP A 304 21.60 -30.11 -46.55
C ASP A 304 20.62 -30.72 -45.51
N PRO A 305 19.87 -31.78 -45.84
CA PRO A 305 18.92 -32.42 -44.90
C PRO A 305 19.52 -33.01 -43.61
N GLY A 306 20.82 -32.81 -43.35
CA GLY A 306 21.56 -33.40 -42.23
C GLY A 306 21.64 -32.59 -40.93
N GLU A 307 21.16 -31.35 -40.86
CA GLU A 307 21.38 -30.46 -39.69
C GLU A 307 20.21 -30.34 -38.70
N TRP A 308 19.19 -31.19 -38.78
CA TRP A 308 18.12 -31.24 -37.75
C TRP A 308 18.27 -32.44 -36.81
N GLN A 309 19.29 -32.41 -35.94
CA GLN A 309 19.35 -33.18 -34.68
C GLN A 309 19.44 -32.27 -33.47
#